data_AF-A0A3R9LV33-F1
#
_entry.id   AF-A0A3R9LV33-F1
#
_cell.length_a   1.000
_cell.length_b   1.000
_cell.length_c   1.000
_cell.angle_alpha   90.00
_cell.angle_beta   90.00
_cell.angle_gamma   90.00
#
_symmetry.space_group_name_H-M   'P 1'
#
loop_
_entity.id
_entity.type
_entity.pdbx_description
1 polymer ?
#
loop_
_entity_poly.entity_id
_entity_poly.type
_entity_poly.pdbx_seq_one_letter_code
_entity_poly.pdbx_strand_id
1 'polypeptide(L)'
;MRTNQIIASLCYFSIFFATFLFPLAVYFIVDDREVRGHAKIAMLTHLIPFFLVPIVVISLIANPSMGVAFIAVIMLMLASFATLIWNIVKGIKVLKA
;
A
#
# COMPACT_ATOMS: atom_id res chain seq x y z
N MET A 1 -21.86 -10.09 5.27
CA MET A 1 -21.58 -8.67 5.57
C MET A 1 -20.42 -8.51 6.54
N ARG A 2 -20.53 -8.94 7.80
CA ARG A 2 -19.42 -8.81 8.79
C ARG A 2 -18.10 -9.48 8.37
N THR A 3 -18.15 -10.69 7.83
CA THR A 3 -16.96 -11.39 7.31
C THR A 3 -16.31 -10.63 6.15
N ASN A 4 -17.12 -10.09 5.23
CA ASN A 4 -16.65 -9.31 4.09
C ASN A 4 -15.93 -8.04 4.55
N GLN A 5 -16.47 -7.34 5.56
CA GLN A 5 -15.85 -6.15 6.16
C GLN A 5 -14.53 -6.47 6.85
N ILE A 6 -14.45 -7.61 7.55
CA ILE A 6 -13.20 -8.08 8.16
C ILE A 6 -12.16 -8.39 7.07
N ILE A 7 -12.52 -9.16 6.04
CA ILE A 7 -11.58 -9.50 4.94
C ILE A 7 -11.13 -8.24 4.19
N ALA A 8 -12.06 -7.34 3.88
CA ALA A 8 -11.77 -6.10 3.17
C ALA A 8 -10.91 -5.14 4.02
N SER A 9 -11.16 -5.03 5.32
CA SER A 9 -10.32 -4.21 6.21
C SER A 9 -8.92 -4.81 6.40
N LEU A 10 -8.80 -6.14 6.47
CA LEU A 10 -7.51 -6.84 6.49
C LEU A 10 -6.71 -6.59 5.21
N CYS A 11 -7.36 -6.38 4.05
CA CYS A 11 -6.65 -5.97 2.84
C CYS A 11 -5.90 -4.66 3.09
N TYR A 12 -6.51 -3.66 3.72
CA TYR A 12 -5.80 -2.41 4.03
C TYR A 12 -4.72 -2.60 5.11
N PHE A 13 -5.03 -3.33 6.19
CA PHE A 13 -4.07 -3.57 7.29
C PHE A 13 -2.91 -4.49 6.93
N SER A 14 -2.99 -5.21 5.81
CA SER A 14 -1.91 -6.08 5.38
C SER A 14 -0.58 -5.36 5.14
N ILE A 15 -0.56 -4.02 5.02
CA ILE A 15 0.66 -3.22 5.05
C ILE A 15 1.60 -3.54 6.22
N PHE A 16 1.06 -4.05 7.35
CA PHE A 16 1.83 -4.40 8.54
C PHE A 16 2.43 -5.81 8.53
N PHE A 17 1.93 -6.74 7.71
CA PHE A 17 2.32 -8.16 7.83
C PHE A 17 2.56 -8.89 6.49
N ALA A 18 1.87 -8.52 5.42
CA ALA A 18 1.99 -9.19 4.11
C ALA A 18 2.12 -8.22 2.94
N THR A 19 2.06 -6.91 3.19
CA THR A 19 1.98 -5.85 2.17
C THR A 19 0.96 -6.19 1.10
N PHE A 20 1.30 -6.04 -0.18
CA PHE A 20 0.38 -6.26 -1.30
C PHE A 20 0.00 -7.73 -1.55
N LEU A 21 0.70 -8.71 -0.95
CA LEU A 21 0.46 -10.14 -1.18
C LEU A 21 -0.91 -10.61 -0.69
N PHE A 22 -1.32 -10.15 0.49
CA PHE A 22 -2.62 -10.52 1.04
C PHE A 22 -3.80 -9.94 0.22
N PRO A 23 -3.82 -8.65 -0.15
CA PRO A 23 -4.81 -8.08 -1.05
C PRO A 23 -4.82 -8.78 -2.42
N LEU A 24 -3.66 -9.17 -2.94
CA LEU A 24 -3.56 -9.91 -4.19
C LEU A 24 -4.27 -11.27 -4.09
N ALA A 25 -4.00 -12.03 -3.03
CA ALA A 25 -4.67 -13.31 -2.79
C ALA A 25 -6.19 -13.13 -2.67
N VAL A 26 -6.65 -12.16 -1.88
CA VAL A 26 -8.08 -11.86 -1.70
C VAL A 26 -8.75 -11.46 -3.03
N TYR A 27 -8.08 -10.65 -3.85
CA TYR A 27 -8.62 -10.20 -5.14
C TYR A 27 -8.93 -11.34 -6.12
N PHE A 28 -8.16 -12.43 -6.05
CA PHE A 28 -8.33 -13.62 -6.91
C PHE A 28 -9.19 -14.72 -6.28
N ILE A 29 -9.18 -14.87 -4.95
CA ILE A 29 -9.86 -15.97 -4.26
C ILE A 29 -11.32 -15.62 -3.91
N VAL A 30 -11.61 -14.36 -3.56
CA VAL A 30 -12.94 -13.97 -3.08
C VAL A 30 -13.80 -13.52 -4.26
N ASP A 31 -15.00 -14.09 -4.42
CA ASP A 31 -15.93 -13.73 -5.50
C ASP A 31 -16.73 -12.45 -5.24
N ASP A 32 -16.85 -12.04 -3.97
CA ASP A 32 -17.61 -10.86 -3.57
C ASP A 32 -17.03 -9.58 -4.19
N ARG A 33 -17.88 -8.87 -4.96
CA ARG A 33 -17.47 -7.71 -5.74
C ARG A 33 -16.99 -6.55 -4.88
N GLU A 34 -17.57 -6.35 -3.70
CA GLU A 34 -17.21 -5.27 -2.78
C GLU A 34 -15.83 -5.55 -2.16
N VAL A 35 -15.62 -6.79 -1.67
CA VAL A 35 -14.33 -7.23 -1.11
C VAL A 35 -13.22 -7.13 -2.14
N ARG A 36 -13.45 -7.59 -3.39
CA ARG A 36 -12.47 -7.46 -4.48
C ARG A 36 -12.15 -6.01 -4.80
N GLY A 37 -13.15 -5.12 -4.72
CA GLY A 37 -12.95 -3.68 -4.88
C GLY A 37 -11.96 -3.11 -3.86
N HIS A 38 -12.15 -3.44 -2.58
CA HIS A 38 -11.23 -3.04 -1.51
C HIS A 38 -9.85 -3.68 -1.62
N ALA A 39 -9.78 -4.96 -1.97
CA ALA A 39 -8.54 -5.67 -2.20
C ALA A 39 -7.69 -5.00 -3.30
N LYS A 40 -8.31 -4.66 -4.44
CA LYS A 40 -7.63 -3.93 -5.53
C LYS A 40 -7.10 -2.57 -5.08
N ILE A 41 -7.90 -1.79 -4.34
CA ILE A 41 -7.48 -0.47 -3.86
C ILE A 41 -6.32 -0.58 -2.87
N ALA A 42 -6.43 -1.47 -1.88
CA ALA A 42 -5.36 -1.69 -0.90
C ALA A 42 -4.06 -2.16 -1.56
N MET A 43 -4.16 -3.06 -2.54
CA MET A 43 -3.01 -3.50 -3.33
C MET A 43 -2.33 -2.32 -4.02
N LEU A 44 -3.08 -1.49 -4.76
CA LEU A 44 -2.53 -0.33 -5.46
C LEU A 44 -1.84 0.66 -4.51
N THR A 45 -2.41 0.92 -3.34
CA THR A 45 -1.80 1.86 -2.38
C THR A 45 -0.53 1.29 -1.73
N HIS A 46 -0.43 -0.03 -1.52
CA HIS A 46 0.81 -0.66 -1.05
C HIS A 46 1.92 -0.64 -2.09
N LEU A 47 1.59 -0.62 -3.39
CA LEU A 47 2.57 -0.54 -4.46
C LEU A 47 3.09 0.89 -4.71
N ILE A 48 2.46 1.94 -4.16
CA ILE A 48 2.92 3.33 -4.38
C ILE A 48 4.40 3.51 -4.00
N PRO A 49 4.87 3.12 -2.79
CA PRO A 49 6.28 3.28 -2.44
C PRO A 49 7.19 2.40 -3.31
N PHE A 50 6.71 1.24 -3.74
CA PHE A 50 7.45 0.33 -4.62
C PHE A 50 7.74 0.97 -5.99
N PHE A 51 6.76 1.65 -6.60
CA PHE A 51 6.96 2.35 -7.87
C PHE A 51 7.85 3.59 -7.76
N LEU A 52 8.01 4.15 -6.57
CA LEU A 52 8.96 5.24 -6.31
C LEU A 52 10.42 4.76 -6.25
N VAL A 53 10.67 3.48 -5.93
CA VAL A 53 12.04 2.95 -5.80
C VAL A 53 12.84 3.06 -7.09
N PRO A 54 12.36 2.63 -8.27
CA PRO A 54 13.11 2.79 -9.52
C PRO A 54 13.47 4.24 -9.83
N ILE A 55 12.57 5.19 -9.55
CA ILE A 55 12.82 6.62 -9.76
C ILE A 55 13.99 7.07 -8.88
N VAL A 56 13.96 6.72 -7.60
CA VAL A 56 15.06 7.02 -6.66
C VAL A 56 16.38 6.39 -7.10
N VAL A 57 16.36 5.11 -7.48
CA VAL A 57 17.56 4.40 -7.92
C VAL A 57 18.16 5.05 -9.17
N ILE A 58 17.34 5.37 -10.17
CA ILE A 58 17.79 6.06 -11.38
C ILE A 58 18.37 7.44 -11.04
N SER A 59 17.72 8.21 -10.17
CA SER A 59 18.22 9.52 -9.73
C SER A 59 19.59 9.42 -9.05
N LEU A 60 19.81 8.39 -8.23
CA LEU A 60 21.09 8.17 -7.55
C LEU A 60 22.20 7.71 -8.48
N ILE A 61 21.88 6.88 -9.48
CA ILE A 61 22.84 6.46 -10.51
C ILE A 61 23.22 7.66 -11.38
N ALA A 62 22.25 8.50 -11.76
CA ALA A 62 22.49 9.68 -12.59
C ALA A 62 23.25 10.79 -11.85
N ASN A 63 23.04 10.94 -10.54
CA ASN A 63 23.71 11.94 -9.70
C ASN A 63 23.97 11.40 -8.29
N PRO A 64 25.13 10.77 -8.05
CA PRO A 64 25.45 10.12 -6.78
C PRO A 64 25.94 11.12 -5.71
N SER A 65 25.22 12.22 -5.51
CA SER A 65 25.52 13.20 -4.45
C SER A 65 24.76 12.89 -3.16
N MET A 66 25.36 13.21 -2.01
CA MET A 66 24.71 13.05 -0.71
C MET A 66 23.39 13.84 -0.60
N GLY A 67 23.32 15.01 -1.24
CA GLY A 67 22.09 15.82 -1.26
C GLY A 67 20.94 15.12 -1.99
N VAL A 68 21.20 14.54 -3.16
CA VAL A 68 20.20 13.76 -3.92
C VAL A 68 19.77 12.52 -3.14
N ALA A 69 20.70 11.81 -2.53
CA ALA A 69 20.39 10.65 -1.66
C ALA A 69 19.47 11.03 -0.50
N PHE A 70 19.76 12.14 0.18
CA PHE A 70 18.96 12.60 1.31
C PHE A 70 17.53 12.96 0.90
N ILE A 71 17.38 13.71 -0.20
CA ILE A 71 16.06 14.07 -0.74
C ILE A 71 15.27 12.83 -1.15
N ALA A 72 15.92 11.87 -1.82
CA ALA A 72 15.28 10.65 -2.29
C ALA A 72 14.77 9.78 -1.13
N VAL A 73 15.56 9.64 -0.07
CA VAL A 73 15.16 8.91 1.15
C VAL A 73 13.97 9.60 1.84
N ILE A 74 14.00 10.93 1.98
CA ILE A 74 12.87 11.69 2.55
C ILE A 74 11.60 11.48 1.72
N MET A 75 11.70 11.54 0.38
CA MET A 75 10.56 11.29 -0.50
C MET A 75 9.95 9.90 -0.29
N LEU A 76 10.79 8.86 -0.26
CA LEU A 76 10.35 7.49 -0.01
C LEU A 76 9.70 7.33 1.37
N MET A 77 10.28 7.96 2.40
CA MET A 77 9.75 7.93 3.76
C MET A 77 8.37 8.58 3.83
N LEU A 78 8.21 9.78 3.24
CA LEU A 78 6.93 10.50 3.22
C LEU A 78 5.87 9.73 2.43
N ALA A 79 6.20 9.17 1.27
CA ALA A 79 5.27 8.36 0.49
C ALA A 79 4.85 7.09 1.25
N SER A 80 5.80 6.39 1.86
CA SER A 80 5.52 5.21 2.69
C SER A 80 4.63 5.57 3.88
N PHE A 81 4.91 6.68 4.57
CA PHE A 81 4.11 7.14 5.69
C PHE A 81 2.69 7.55 5.26
N ALA A 82 2.54 8.28 4.16
CA ALA A 82 1.24 8.64 3.62
C ALA A 82 0.40 7.40 3.25
N THR A 83 1.02 6.41 2.61
CA THR A 83 0.34 5.14 2.27
C THR A 83 -0.05 4.35 3.50
N LEU A 84 0.80 4.35 4.54
CA LEU A 84 0.50 3.73 5.83
C LEU A 84 -0.75 4.34 6.48
N ILE A 85 -0.77 5.67 6.64
CA ILE A 85 -1.90 6.37 7.24
C ILE A 85 -3.19 6.15 6.43
N TRP A 86 -3.11 6.26 5.09
CA TRP A 86 -4.28 6.03 4.23
C TRP A 86 -4.87 4.64 4.43
N ASN A 87 -4.02 3.61 4.44
CA ASN A 87 -4.45 2.23 4.62
C ASN A 87 -5.03 2.00 6.02
N ILE A 88 -4.42 2.52 7.08
CA ILE A 88 -4.98 2.42 8.44
C ILE A 88 -6.39 3.05 8.49
N VAL A 89 -6.53 4.29 8.02
CA VAL A 89 -7.80 5.02 8.07
C VAL A 89 -8.87 4.33 7.25
N LYS A 90 -8.54 3.85 6.04
CA LYS A 90 -9.50 3.11 5.20
C LYS A 90 -9.85 1.75 5.80
N GLY A 91 -8.90 1.02 6.35
CA GLY A 91 -9.13 -0.25 7.04
C GLY A 91 -10.13 -0.10 8.18
N ILE A 92 -9.95 0.90 9.04
CA ILE A 92 -10.88 1.19 10.15
C ILE A 92 -12.28 1.55 9.64
N LYS A 93 -12.37 2.40 8.60
CA LYS A 93 -13.66 2.81 8.02
C LYS A 93 -14.43 1.60 7.45
N VAL A 94 -13.74 0.69 6.78
CA VAL A 94 -14.33 -0.53 6.19
C VAL A 94 -14.72 -1.54 7.27
N LEU A 95 -13.93 -1.65 8.34
CA LEU A 95 -14.25 -2.55 9.46
C LEU A 95 -15.49 -2.11 10.25
N LYS A 96 -15.73 -0.80 10.32
CA LYS A 96 -16.87 -0.20 11.05
C LYS A 96 -18.16 -0.15 10.22
N ALA A 97 -18.04 -0.08 8.89
CA ALA A 97 -19.19 -0.10 7.98
C ALA A 97 -20.07 -1.34 8.23
#